data_AF-A0A080WNT9-F1
#
_entry.id   AF-A0A080WNT9-F1
#
_cell.length_a   1.000
_cell.length_b   1.000
_cell.length_c   1.000
_cell.angle_alpha   90.00
_cell.angle_beta   90.00
_cell.angle_gamma   90.00
#
_symmetry.space_group_name_H-M   'P 1'
#
loop_
_entity.id
_entity.type
_entity.pdbx_description
1 polymer ?
#
loop_
_entity_poly.entity_id
_entity_poly.type
_entity_poly.pdbx_seq_one_letter_code
_entity_poly.pdbx_strand_id
1 'polypeptide(L)'
;MGKLTGAEVARHSSAASCWVVLHGQAYDVTDFLPEHPGGQQIILKYAGKDATAEFEPVHPPDTLDRYLDRTKHLGPVDMDTMEKQLAAADPDEEQRLERIRRMPSLDQCYNLMDFESVARRVMKKTAWGYYSSGCEDEMTMRENHTAFHRIWFRPRILVDVERVCTRTTMLGTPVSAPFYVTATALGKLGHSGRRGLPSRAPPLPTTSCR
;
A
#
# COMPACT_ATOMS: atom_id res chain seq x y z
N MET A 1 -20.31 29.15 11.18
CA MET A 1 -20.50 27.83 11.82
C MET A 1 -19.35 27.64 12.80
N GLY A 2 -19.63 27.31 14.07
CA GLY A 2 -18.59 27.05 15.06
C GLY A 2 -17.81 25.77 14.75
N LYS A 3 -16.58 25.64 15.24
CA LYS A 3 -15.82 24.39 15.17
C LYS A 3 -16.42 23.36 16.15
N LEU A 4 -16.50 22.11 15.73
CA LEU A 4 -16.89 21.00 16.60
C LEU A 4 -15.77 20.74 17.62
N THR A 5 -16.13 20.32 18.82
CA THR A 5 -15.13 19.98 19.87
C THR A 5 -14.79 18.50 19.83
N GLY A 6 -13.60 18.13 20.30
CA GLY A 6 -13.21 16.73 20.45
C GLY A 6 -14.15 15.95 21.36
N ALA A 7 -14.66 16.57 22.43
CA ALA A 7 -15.63 15.97 23.33
C ALA A 7 -16.99 15.70 22.66
N GLU A 8 -17.40 16.55 21.71
CA GLU A 8 -18.62 16.35 20.92
C GLU A 8 -18.45 15.19 19.96
N VAL A 9 -17.34 15.16 19.21
CA VAL A 9 -17.01 14.05 18.30
C VAL A 9 -16.91 12.71 19.04
N ALA A 10 -16.29 12.69 20.22
CA ALA A 10 -16.09 11.47 21.01
C ALA A 10 -17.40 10.77 21.45
N ARG A 11 -18.53 11.49 21.49
CA ARG A 11 -19.85 10.92 21.78
C ARG A 11 -20.33 9.95 20.70
N HIS A 12 -19.82 10.11 19.48
CA HIS A 12 -20.19 9.33 18.30
C HIS A 12 -19.16 8.21 18.06
N SER A 13 -19.04 7.32 19.06
CA SER A 13 -18.02 6.26 19.12
C SER A 13 -18.59 4.82 19.01
N SER A 14 -19.78 4.65 18.42
CA SER A 14 -20.46 3.34 18.34
C SER A 14 -20.98 3.05 16.93
N ALA A 15 -21.34 1.79 16.64
CA ALA A 15 -21.91 1.43 15.33
C ALA A 15 -23.25 2.10 15.02
N ALA A 16 -24.01 2.49 16.05
CA ALA A 16 -25.27 3.23 15.88
C ALA A 16 -25.06 4.74 15.68
N SER A 17 -23.87 5.25 15.99
CA SER A 17 -23.51 6.65 15.79
C SER A 17 -21.98 6.78 15.77
N CYS A 18 -21.42 6.92 14.58
CA CYS A 18 -20.00 6.83 14.31
C CYS A 18 -19.51 8.05 13.51
N TRP A 19 -18.77 8.93 14.19
CA TRP A 19 -18.07 10.04 13.54
C TRP A 19 -16.57 9.80 13.53
N VAL A 20 -15.89 10.27 12.50
CA VAL A 20 -14.43 10.21 12.40
C VAL A 20 -13.88 11.56 12.00
N VAL A 21 -12.68 11.89 12.48
CA VAL A 21 -11.97 13.11 12.08
C VAL A 21 -10.88 12.74 11.09
N LEU A 22 -10.89 13.41 9.94
CA LEU A 22 -9.90 13.26 8.87
C LEU A 22 -9.45 14.65 8.44
N HIS A 23 -8.14 14.90 8.48
CA HIS A 23 -7.53 16.19 8.13
C HIS A 23 -8.18 17.40 8.86
N GLY A 24 -8.57 17.21 10.12
CA GLY A 24 -9.21 18.25 10.95
C GLY A 24 -10.67 18.55 10.62
N GLN A 25 -11.33 17.70 9.81
CA GLN A 25 -12.75 17.77 9.49
C GLN A 25 -13.46 16.55 10.06
N ALA A 26 -14.66 16.73 10.62
CA ALA A 26 -15.50 15.63 11.09
C ALA A 26 -16.46 15.15 10.00
N TYR A 27 -16.62 13.83 9.94
CA TYR A 27 -17.49 13.14 8.99
C TYR A 27 -18.38 12.15 9.72
N ASP A 28 -19.67 12.15 9.41
CA ASP A 28 -20.60 11.11 9.85
C ASP A 28 -20.54 9.92 8.89
N VAL A 29 -19.97 8.82 9.35
CA VAL A 29 -19.79 7.60 8.55
C VAL A 29 -20.71 6.48 9.00
N THR A 30 -21.70 6.76 9.86
CA THR A 30 -22.60 5.76 10.45
C THR A 30 -23.26 4.88 9.39
N ASP A 31 -23.87 5.50 8.38
CA ASP A 31 -24.58 4.78 7.31
C ASP A 31 -23.63 4.09 6.32
N PHE A 32 -22.37 4.52 6.26
CA PHE A 32 -21.36 3.99 5.35
C PHE A 32 -20.60 2.78 5.92
N LEU A 33 -20.68 2.53 7.24
CA LEU A 33 -20.04 1.39 7.90
C LEU A 33 -20.19 0.06 7.15
N PRO A 34 -21.41 -0.40 6.79
CA PRO A 34 -21.59 -1.69 6.11
C PRO A 34 -21.07 -1.70 4.66
N GLU A 35 -20.91 -0.54 4.04
CA GLU A 35 -20.47 -0.39 2.65
C GLU A 35 -18.95 -0.27 2.52
N HIS A 36 -18.23 -0.09 3.63
CA HIS A 36 -16.79 0.10 3.60
C HIS A 36 -16.05 -1.15 3.07
N PRO A 37 -15.32 -1.07 1.94
CA PRO A 37 -14.65 -2.23 1.35
C PRO A 37 -13.59 -2.88 2.24
N GLY A 38 -12.98 -2.13 3.16
CA GLY A 38 -12.04 -2.64 4.17
C GLY A 38 -12.71 -3.25 5.41
N GLY A 39 -14.05 -3.32 5.43
CA GLY A 39 -14.87 -3.79 6.55
C GLY A 39 -15.15 -2.72 7.61
N GLN A 40 -16.30 -2.80 8.28
CA GLN A 40 -16.72 -1.80 9.29
C GLN A 40 -15.83 -1.72 10.53
N GLN A 41 -15.19 -2.83 10.92
CA GLN A 41 -14.45 -2.95 12.18
C GLN A 41 -13.25 -1.99 12.25
N ILE A 42 -12.61 -1.70 11.12
CA ILE A 42 -11.47 -0.77 11.09
C ILE A 42 -11.91 0.67 11.34
N ILE A 43 -13.09 1.07 10.86
CA ILE A 43 -13.65 2.40 11.11
C ILE A 43 -14.07 2.51 12.59
N LEU A 44 -14.75 1.50 13.11
CA LEU A 44 -15.23 1.48 14.50
C LEU A 44 -14.10 1.63 15.53
N LYS A 45 -12.89 1.14 15.25
CA LYS A 45 -11.71 1.33 16.11
C LYS A 45 -11.37 2.82 16.34
N TYR A 46 -11.65 3.65 15.33
CA TYR A 46 -11.41 5.09 15.32
C TYR A 46 -12.70 5.92 15.45
N ALA A 47 -13.82 5.29 15.80
CA ALA A 47 -15.07 6.01 16.05
C ALA A 47 -14.88 7.02 17.19
N GLY A 48 -15.29 8.27 16.93
CA GLY A 48 -15.11 9.41 17.82
C GLY A 48 -13.67 9.95 17.89
N LYS A 49 -12.77 9.57 16.98
CA LYS A 49 -11.34 9.90 17.04
C LYS A 49 -10.80 10.46 15.72
N ASP A 50 -9.58 10.98 15.77
CA ASP A 50 -8.79 11.32 14.58
C ASP A 50 -8.19 10.05 13.97
N ALA A 51 -8.57 9.78 12.73
CA ALA A 51 -8.16 8.61 11.95
C ALA A 51 -7.21 9.00 10.79
N THR A 52 -6.79 10.26 10.69
CA THR A 52 -6.04 10.81 9.55
C THR A 52 -4.82 9.96 9.20
N ALA A 53 -4.03 9.59 10.21
CA ALA A 53 -2.78 8.84 10.04
C ALA A 53 -2.98 7.43 9.45
N GLU A 54 -4.14 6.82 9.68
CA GLU A 54 -4.47 5.48 9.20
C GLU A 54 -5.25 5.51 7.89
N PHE A 55 -5.99 6.59 7.64
CA PHE A 55 -6.76 6.78 6.41
C PHE A 55 -5.86 7.11 5.21
N GLU A 56 -4.93 8.04 5.36
CA GLU A 56 -4.12 8.60 4.25
C GLU A 56 -3.26 7.57 3.48
N PRO A 57 -2.66 6.55 4.11
CA PRO A 57 -1.88 5.53 3.41
C PRO A 57 -2.75 4.62 2.54
N VAL A 58 -4.03 4.47 2.88
CA VAL A 58 -4.92 3.49 2.24
C VAL A 58 -5.78 4.15 1.16
N HIS A 59 -6.24 5.37 1.41
CA HIS A 59 -7.26 6.02 0.59
C HIS A 59 -6.68 7.12 -0.31
N PRO A 60 -7.14 7.22 -1.57
CA PRO A 60 -6.94 8.41 -2.39
C PRO A 60 -7.52 9.68 -1.74
N PRO A 61 -6.94 10.86 -2.01
CA PRO A 61 -7.36 12.11 -1.38
C PRO A 61 -8.81 12.54 -1.72
N ASP A 62 -9.36 12.05 -2.82
CA ASP A 62 -10.70 12.35 -3.30
C ASP A 62 -11.75 11.29 -2.91
N THR A 63 -11.39 10.35 -2.03
CA THR A 63 -12.28 9.25 -1.62
C THR A 63 -13.54 9.78 -0.95
N LEU A 64 -13.41 10.73 -0.01
CA LEU A 64 -14.56 11.26 0.73
C LEU A 64 -15.52 12.03 -0.19
N ASP A 65 -14.99 12.83 -1.11
CA ASP A 65 -15.80 13.60 -2.06
C ASP A 65 -16.60 12.72 -3.03
N ARG A 66 -16.10 11.52 -3.34
CA ARG A 66 -16.72 10.59 -4.29
C ARG A 66 -17.75 9.66 -3.66
N TYR A 67 -17.47 9.18 -2.45
CA TYR A 67 -18.21 8.07 -1.85
C TYR A 67 -19.04 8.47 -0.63
N LEU A 68 -18.82 9.64 -0.05
CA LEU A 68 -19.58 10.14 1.09
C LEU A 68 -20.42 11.35 0.69
N ASP A 69 -21.70 11.33 1.02
CA ASP A 69 -22.61 12.43 0.71
C ASP A 69 -22.15 13.74 1.39
N ARG A 70 -22.32 14.87 0.71
CA ARG A 70 -21.93 16.19 1.23
C ARG A 70 -22.64 16.55 2.53
N THR A 71 -23.85 16.05 2.76
CA THR A 71 -24.60 16.24 4.01
C THR A 71 -23.94 15.59 5.22
N LYS A 72 -23.08 14.59 5.00
CA LYS A 72 -22.31 13.90 6.04
C LYS A 72 -20.98 14.57 6.39
N HIS A 73 -20.65 15.68 5.72
CA HIS A 73 -19.48 16.49 6.01
C HIS A 73 -19.84 17.52 7.09
N LEU A 74 -19.60 17.17 8.35
CA LEU A 74 -20.08 17.94 9.51
C LEU A 74 -19.29 19.25 9.70
N GLY A 75 -18.02 19.26 9.26
CA GLY A 75 -17.19 20.45 9.21
C GLY A 75 -16.00 20.43 10.19
N PRO A 76 -15.37 21.59 10.45
CA PRO A 76 -14.06 21.65 11.08
C PRO A 76 -14.11 21.33 12.57
N VAL A 77 -13.10 20.62 13.06
CA VAL A 77 -12.93 20.26 14.47
C VAL A 77 -11.82 21.09 15.10
N ASP A 78 -12.01 21.45 16.36
CA ASP A 78 -10.95 22.01 17.19
C ASP A 78 -10.00 20.90 17.68
N MET A 79 -8.91 20.70 16.93
CA MET A 79 -7.93 19.63 17.17
C MET A 79 -7.23 19.75 18.54
N ASP A 80 -7.17 20.94 19.14
CA ASP A 80 -6.56 21.12 20.47
C ASP A 80 -7.41 20.50 21.58
N THR A 81 -8.71 20.34 21.33
CA THR A 81 -9.66 19.71 22.27
C THR A 81 -9.78 18.20 22.11
N MET A 82 -9.06 17.62 21.14
CA MET A 82 -9.05 16.17 20.93
C MET A 82 -8.03 15.49 21.83
N GLU A 83 -8.42 14.35 22.41
CA GLU A 83 -7.48 13.49 23.10
C GLU A 83 -6.47 12.93 22.10
N LYS A 84 -5.21 13.39 22.19
CA LYS A 84 -4.11 12.80 21.43
C LYS A 84 -3.88 11.40 21.97
N GLN A 85 -4.18 10.39 21.15
CA GLN A 85 -3.75 9.04 21.46
C GLN A 85 -2.21 9.00 21.43
N LEU A 86 -1.60 9.04 22.61
CA LEU A 86 -0.19 8.69 22.75
C LEU A 86 -0.06 7.25 22.32
N ALA A 87 0.53 7.01 21.15
CA ALA A 87 0.89 5.67 20.73
C ALA A 87 1.78 5.08 21.83
N ALA A 88 1.31 4.01 22.46
CA ALA A 88 2.13 3.28 23.42
C ALA A 88 3.44 2.87 22.72
N ALA A 89 4.56 2.95 23.44
CA ALA A 89 5.84 2.52 22.92
C ALA A 89 5.75 1.03 22.53
N ASP A 90 5.81 0.75 21.23
CA ASP A 90 5.81 -0.60 20.70
C ASP A 90 7.26 -1.04 20.46
N PRO A 91 7.81 -1.95 21.29
CA PRO A 91 9.18 -2.42 21.12
C PRO A 91 9.41 -3.10 19.76
N ASP A 92 8.36 -3.65 19.12
CA ASP A 92 8.48 -4.22 17.78
C ASP A 92 8.72 -3.14 16.71
N GLU A 93 8.12 -1.95 16.90
CA GLU A 93 8.29 -0.80 16.02
C GLU A 93 9.69 -0.20 16.13
N GLU A 94 10.25 -0.11 17.34
CA GLU A 94 11.62 0.35 17.55
C GLU A 94 12.63 -0.57 16.83
N GLN A 95 12.49 -1.88 17.01
CA GLN A 95 13.35 -2.84 16.31
C GLN A 95 13.17 -2.77 14.78
N ARG A 96 11.94 -2.50 14.30
CA ARG A 96 11.69 -2.32 12.85
C ARG A 96 12.42 -1.10 12.31
N LEU A 97 12.41 0.01 13.04
CA LEU A 97 13.16 1.21 12.68
C LEU A 97 14.67 0.97 12.69
N GLU A 98 15.18 0.17 13.62
CA GLU A 98 16.59 -0.25 13.61
C GLU A 98 16.92 -1.12 12.38
N ARG A 99 16.03 -2.06 12.00
CA ARG A 99 16.19 -2.86 10.77
C ARG A 99 16.20 -1.99 9.52
N ILE A 100 15.40 -0.92 9.48
CA ILE A 100 15.43 0.07 8.38
C ILE A 100 16.79 0.77 8.32
N ARG A 101 17.36 1.17 9.47
CA ARG A 101 18.67 1.82 9.52
C ARG A 101 19.80 0.90 9.06
N ARG A 102 19.65 -0.41 9.25
CA ARG A 102 20.62 -1.46 8.85
C ARG A 102 20.28 -2.13 7.53
N MET A 103 19.41 -1.54 6.72
CA MET A 103 19.02 -2.10 5.43
C MET A 103 20.25 -2.25 4.51
N PRO A 104 20.40 -3.38 3.80
CA PRO A 104 21.52 -3.57 2.88
C PRO A 104 21.49 -2.54 1.76
N SER A 105 22.65 -2.24 1.17
CA SER A 105 22.71 -1.39 -0.01
C SER A 105 22.10 -2.10 -1.22
N LEU A 106 21.66 -1.34 -2.23
CA LEU A 106 21.08 -1.93 -3.44
C LEU A 106 22.06 -2.86 -4.16
N ASP A 107 23.36 -2.59 -4.11
CA ASP A 107 24.41 -3.43 -4.70
C ASP A 107 24.54 -4.81 -4.03
N GLN A 108 23.95 -4.99 -2.85
CA GLN A 108 23.92 -6.24 -2.11
C GLN A 108 22.65 -7.07 -2.39
N CYS A 109 21.70 -6.54 -3.16
CA CYS A 109 20.53 -7.29 -3.63
C CYS A 109 20.85 -7.93 -4.99
N TYR A 110 21.12 -9.24 -5.01
CA TYR A 110 21.51 -9.96 -6.21
C TYR A 110 20.33 -10.46 -7.03
N ASN A 111 19.19 -10.70 -6.38
CA ASN A 111 17.99 -11.23 -7.02
C ASN A 111 16.70 -10.67 -6.40
N LEU A 112 15.55 -11.00 -6.99
CA LEU A 112 14.24 -10.52 -6.54
C LEU A 112 13.85 -11.01 -5.14
N MET A 113 14.31 -12.19 -4.73
CA MET A 113 14.03 -12.76 -3.40
C MET A 113 14.76 -12.00 -2.28
N ASP A 114 15.87 -11.34 -2.59
CA ASP A 114 16.58 -10.49 -1.62
C ASP A 114 15.71 -9.27 -1.24
N PHE A 115 15.04 -8.66 -2.22
CA PHE A 115 14.08 -7.58 -1.95
C PHE A 115 12.91 -8.06 -1.09
N GLU A 116 12.38 -9.26 -1.36
CA GLU A 116 11.31 -9.86 -0.57
C GLU A 116 11.76 -10.11 0.88
N SER A 117 12.96 -10.66 1.07
CA SER A 117 13.55 -10.92 2.39
C SER A 117 13.77 -9.64 3.20
N VAL A 118 14.27 -8.58 2.54
CA VAL A 118 14.43 -7.25 3.17
C VAL A 118 13.06 -6.68 3.53
N ALA A 119 12.11 -6.67 2.59
CA ALA A 119 10.76 -6.15 2.78
C ALA A 119 10.07 -6.79 3.99
N ARG A 120 10.12 -8.12 4.12
CA ARG A 120 9.58 -8.88 5.26
C ARG A 120 10.06 -8.37 6.62
N ARG A 121 11.29 -7.87 6.69
CA ARG A 121 11.93 -7.41 7.94
C ARG A 121 11.64 -5.96 8.26
N VAL A 122 11.45 -5.11 7.25
CA VAL A 122 11.39 -3.64 7.41
C VAL A 122 9.98 -3.07 7.30
N MET A 123 9.07 -3.79 6.62
CA MET A 123 7.68 -3.39 6.49
C MET A 123 6.91 -3.53 7.81
N LYS A 124 5.85 -2.74 7.97
CA LYS A 124 4.85 -2.99 9.02
C LYS A 124 4.22 -4.36 8.80
N LYS A 125 3.91 -5.10 9.88
CA LYS A 125 3.34 -6.45 9.81
C LYS A 125 2.06 -6.52 8.97
N THR A 126 1.18 -5.53 9.11
CA THR A 126 -0.07 -5.42 8.35
C THR A 126 0.18 -5.21 6.86
N ALA A 127 1.13 -4.33 6.51
CA ALA A 127 1.52 -4.06 5.13
C ALA A 127 2.18 -5.29 4.47
N TRP A 128 3.09 -5.96 5.19
CA TRP A 128 3.70 -7.20 4.73
C TRP A 128 2.63 -8.28 4.50
N GLY A 129 1.74 -8.48 5.48
CA GLY A 129 0.63 -9.43 5.38
C GLY A 129 -0.21 -9.19 4.12
N TYR A 130 -0.57 -7.94 3.83
CA TYR A 130 -1.32 -7.59 2.61
C TYR A 130 -0.58 -7.92 1.30
N TYR A 131 0.73 -7.65 1.22
CA TYR A 131 1.50 -7.92 -0.01
C TYR A 131 1.89 -9.38 -0.19
N SER A 132 2.17 -10.11 0.90
CA SER A 132 2.70 -11.47 0.83
C SER A 132 1.62 -12.55 0.85
N SER A 133 0.38 -12.23 1.26
CA SER A 133 -0.67 -13.23 1.44
C SER A 133 -1.30 -13.69 0.13
N GLY A 134 -1.60 -14.98 0.05
CA GLY A 134 -2.45 -15.58 -0.98
C GLY A 134 -3.88 -15.83 -0.51
N CYS A 135 -4.68 -16.44 -1.39
CA CYS A 135 -6.03 -16.90 -1.02
C CYS A 135 -5.95 -18.20 -0.23
N GLU A 136 -6.72 -18.30 0.87
CA GLU A 136 -6.79 -19.45 1.78
C GLU A 136 -5.40 -20.01 2.13
N ASP A 137 -5.12 -21.27 1.81
CA ASP A 137 -3.85 -21.94 2.12
C ASP A 137 -2.69 -21.50 1.21
N GLU A 138 -2.93 -20.54 0.31
CA GLU A 138 -1.97 -19.96 -0.64
C GLU A 138 -1.36 -20.97 -1.63
N MET A 139 -2.03 -22.11 -1.84
CA MET A 139 -1.54 -23.18 -2.70
C MET A 139 -1.27 -22.70 -4.13
N THR A 140 -2.23 -22.00 -4.73
CA THR A 140 -2.11 -21.48 -6.10
C THR A 140 -0.96 -20.48 -6.23
N MET A 141 -0.72 -19.65 -5.22
CA MET A 141 0.40 -18.69 -5.25
C MET A 141 1.74 -19.43 -5.31
N ARG A 142 1.97 -20.42 -4.45
CA ARG A 142 3.21 -21.22 -4.43
C ARG A 142 3.35 -22.07 -5.70
N GLU A 143 2.24 -22.59 -6.19
CA GLU A 143 2.18 -23.40 -7.41
C GLU A 143 2.54 -22.59 -8.65
N ASN A 144 2.11 -21.32 -8.76
CA ASN A 144 2.47 -20.43 -9.88
C ASN A 144 3.99 -20.30 -10.05
N HIS A 145 4.75 -20.23 -8.95
CA HIS A 145 6.21 -20.22 -8.99
C HIS A 145 6.77 -21.61 -9.31
N THR A 146 6.30 -22.63 -8.60
CA THR A 146 6.81 -24.00 -8.71
C THR A 146 6.61 -24.60 -10.11
N ALA A 147 5.55 -24.19 -10.81
CA ALA A 147 5.25 -24.66 -12.16
C ALA A 147 6.38 -24.37 -13.15
N PHE A 148 7.14 -23.27 -13.00
CA PHE A 148 8.28 -22.96 -13.85
C PHE A 148 9.41 -24.00 -13.73
N HIS A 149 9.53 -24.69 -12.59
CA HIS A 149 10.54 -25.73 -12.38
C HIS A 149 10.19 -27.04 -13.11
N ARG A 150 9.00 -27.14 -13.71
CA ARG A 150 8.59 -28.26 -14.56
C ARG A 150 9.00 -28.08 -16.02
N ILE A 151 9.60 -26.94 -16.37
CA ILE A 151 10.04 -26.61 -17.72
C ILE A 151 11.55 -26.44 -17.68
N TRP A 152 12.25 -27.17 -18.54
CA TRP A 152 13.71 -27.09 -18.69
C TRP A 152 14.09 -26.49 -20.04
N PHE A 153 15.18 -25.72 -20.06
CA PHE A 153 15.76 -25.25 -21.30
C PHE A 153 16.48 -26.40 -22.03
N ARG A 154 16.35 -26.39 -23.36
CA ARG A 154 17.22 -27.16 -24.27
C ARG A 154 18.09 -26.16 -25.03
N PRO A 155 19.18 -25.66 -24.42
CA PRO A 155 19.99 -24.61 -25.02
C PRO A 155 20.62 -25.12 -26.32
N ARG A 156 20.66 -24.25 -27.33
CA ARG A 156 21.40 -24.51 -28.57
C ARG A 156 22.84 -24.03 -28.40
N ILE A 157 23.79 -24.89 -28.72
CA ILE A 157 25.23 -24.57 -28.65
C ILE A 157 25.75 -24.06 -30.00
N LEU A 158 26.92 -23.42 -29.97
CA LEU A 158 27.59 -22.87 -31.16
C LEU A 158 26.73 -21.84 -31.92
N VAL A 159 25.86 -21.13 -31.20
CA VAL A 159 25.10 -19.97 -31.72
C VAL A 159 25.86 -18.72 -31.28
N ASP A 160 26.13 -17.81 -32.21
CA ASP A 160 26.67 -16.50 -31.88
C ASP A 160 25.65 -15.70 -31.08
N VAL A 161 26.02 -15.37 -29.84
CA VAL A 161 25.21 -14.61 -28.89
C VAL A 161 25.96 -13.37 -28.39
N GLU A 162 26.95 -12.87 -29.15
CA GLU A 162 27.66 -11.62 -28.82
C GLU A 162 26.67 -10.46 -28.63
N ARG A 163 25.59 -10.45 -29.43
CA ARG A 163 24.52 -9.46 -29.36
C ARG A 163 23.17 -10.13 -29.20
N VAL A 164 22.50 -9.82 -28.08
CA VAL A 164 21.14 -10.27 -27.78
C VAL A 164 20.24 -9.05 -27.59
N CYS A 165 19.06 -9.06 -28.21
CA CYS A 165 18.07 -8.00 -28.09
C CYS A 165 16.83 -8.52 -27.34
N THR A 166 16.49 -7.92 -26.21
CA THR A 166 15.29 -8.27 -25.40
C THR A 166 14.06 -7.44 -25.76
N ARG A 167 14.20 -6.50 -26.70
CA ARG A 167 13.11 -5.61 -27.10
C ARG A 167 12.01 -6.41 -27.79
N THR A 168 10.78 -5.99 -27.56
CA THR A 168 9.61 -6.58 -28.21
C THR A 168 8.50 -5.54 -28.30
N THR A 169 7.30 -5.95 -28.68
CA THR A 169 6.11 -5.12 -28.73
C THR A 169 5.06 -5.72 -27.79
N MET A 170 4.46 -4.89 -26.94
CA MET A 170 3.31 -5.25 -26.12
C MET A 170 2.15 -4.33 -26.49
N LEU A 171 1.00 -4.90 -26.87
CA LEU A 171 -0.21 -4.15 -27.24
C LEU A 171 0.06 -3.06 -28.31
N GLY A 172 0.88 -3.40 -29.32
CA GLY A 172 1.26 -2.48 -30.40
C GLY A 172 2.32 -1.44 -30.03
N THR A 173 2.78 -1.40 -28.77
CA THR A 173 3.79 -0.44 -28.29
C THR A 173 5.16 -1.11 -28.13
N PRO A 174 6.23 -0.54 -28.70
CA PRO A 174 7.59 -1.05 -28.48
C PRO A 174 8.01 -0.94 -27.01
N VAL A 175 8.58 -2.01 -26.45
CA VAL A 175 9.10 -2.09 -25.08
C VAL A 175 10.56 -2.58 -25.07
N SER A 176 11.32 -2.17 -24.06
CA SER A 176 12.74 -2.53 -23.92
C SER A 176 12.98 -3.96 -23.46
N ALA A 177 12.01 -4.57 -22.77
CA ALA A 177 12.11 -5.92 -22.23
C ALA A 177 10.74 -6.62 -22.24
N PRO A 178 10.68 -7.97 -22.23
CA PRO A 178 9.45 -8.74 -22.35
C PRO A 178 8.76 -8.95 -20.98
N PHE A 179 8.78 -7.94 -20.10
CA PHE A 179 8.06 -7.95 -18.83
C PHE A 179 7.54 -6.55 -18.49
N TYR A 180 6.59 -6.46 -17.55
CA TYR A 180 6.04 -5.21 -17.05
C TYR A 180 5.71 -5.34 -15.56
N VAL A 181 5.52 -4.21 -14.88
CA VAL A 181 5.01 -4.22 -13.50
C VAL A 181 3.49 -4.22 -13.54
N THR A 182 2.87 -5.26 -12.97
CA THR A 182 1.41 -5.41 -12.96
C THR A 182 0.74 -4.47 -11.95
N ALA A 183 -0.56 -4.29 -12.11
CA ALA A 183 -1.37 -3.47 -11.20
C ALA A 183 -1.38 -4.08 -9.79
N THR A 184 -1.03 -3.26 -8.81
CA THR A 184 -1.13 -3.59 -7.38
C THR A 184 -1.78 -2.41 -6.66
N ALA A 185 -2.70 -2.71 -5.74
CA ALA A 185 -3.33 -1.69 -4.92
C ALA A 185 -2.47 -1.37 -3.69
N LEU A 186 -2.79 -0.26 -3.03
CA LEU A 186 -2.18 0.14 -1.74
C LEU A 186 -0.64 0.24 -1.76
N GLY A 187 -0.04 0.72 -2.85
CA GLY A 187 1.43 0.89 -2.98
C GLY A 187 2.07 1.80 -1.90
N LYS A 188 1.29 2.67 -1.26
CA LYS A 188 1.73 3.53 -0.15
C LYS A 188 2.06 2.76 1.13
N LEU A 189 1.57 1.53 1.30
CA LEU A 189 1.86 0.71 2.47
C LEU A 189 3.34 0.29 2.55
N GLY A 190 4.00 0.09 1.39
CA GLY A 190 5.42 -0.21 1.30
C GLY A 190 6.32 1.02 1.24
N HIS A 191 5.79 2.18 0.82
CA HIS A 191 6.56 3.41 0.66
C HIS A 191 5.67 4.66 0.82
N SER A 192 5.94 5.48 1.83
CA SER A 192 5.14 6.66 2.16
C SER A 192 5.29 7.86 1.19
N GLY A 193 6.23 7.80 0.25
CA GLY A 193 6.43 8.86 -0.75
C GLY A 193 5.28 8.93 -1.77
N ARG A 194 4.82 10.15 -2.12
CA ARG A 194 3.78 10.44 -3.14
C ARG A 194 4.04 9.86 -4.54
N ARG A 195 5.19 9.24 -4.78
CA ARG A 195 5.55 8.49 -5.99
C ARG A 195 5.69 7.00 -5.65
N GLY A 196 4.62 6.38 -5.15
CA GLY A 196 4.50 4.92 -5.24
C GLY A 196 4.50 4.54 -6.72
N LEU A 197 5.39 3.63 -7.11
CA LEU A 197 5.65 3.11 -8.47
C LEU A 197 5.33 4.11 -9.59
N PRO A 198 6.32 4.82 -10.19
CA PRO A 198 6.00 5.85 -11.18
C PRO A 198 5.11 5.23 -12.26
N SER A 199 3.99 5.88 -12.58
CA SER A 199 3.05 5.51 -13.65
C SER A 199 3.72 5.36 -15.03
N ARG A 200 5.01 5.71 -15.10
CA ARG A 200 6.00 5.26 -16.07
C ARG A 200 7.24 4.79 -15.31
N ALA A 201 7.56 3.49 -15.36
CA ALA A 201 8.95 3.10 -15.22
C ALA A 201 9.76 3.95 -16.21
N PRO A 202 10.85 4.63 -15.79
CA PRO A 202 11.67 5.39 -16.71
C PRO A 202 12.11 4.46 -17.86
N PRO A 203 12.12 4.92 -19.12
CA PRO A 203 12.57 4.09 -20.21
C PRO A 203 13.99 3.60 -19.88
N LEU A 204 14.14 2.27 -19.76
CA LEU A 204 15.46 1.65 -19.65
C LEU A 204 16.33 2.16 -20.81
N PRO A 205 17.62 2.47 -20.57
CA PRO A 205 18.50 3.00 -21.59
C PRO A 205 18.44 2.12 -22.83
N THR A 206 17.97 2.73 -23.91
CA THR A 206 17.71 2.10 -25.18
C THR A 206 19.02 1.94 -25.94
N THR A 207 19.85 0.95 -25.60
CA THR A 207 20.92 0.52 -26.50
C THR A 207 20.26 0.08 -27.81
N SER A 208 20.59 0.78 -28.89
CA SER A 208 20.14 0.46 -30.25
C SER A 208 20.54 -0.98 -30.54
N CYS A 209 19.55 -1.86 -30.73
CA CYS A 209 19.81 -3.15 -31.35
C CYS A 209 20.17 -2.83 -32.81
N ARG A 210 21.41 -3.12 -33.19
CA ARG A 210 21.83 -3.19 -34.60
C ARG A 210 21.68 -4.62 -35.07
#